data_AF-A0A1A8M5W3-F1
#
_entry.id   AF-A0A1A8M5W3-F1
#
_cell.length_a   1.000
_cell.length_b   1.000
_cell.length_c   1.000
_cell.angle_alpha   90.00
_cell.angle_beta   90.00
_cell.angle_gamma   90.00
#
_symmetry.space_group_name_H-M   'P 1'
#
loop_
_entity.id
_entity.type
_entity.pdbx_description
1 polymer ?
#
loop_
_entity_poly.entity_id
_entity_poly.type
_entity_poly.pdbx_seq_one_letter_code
_entity_poly.pdbx_strand_id
1 'polypeptide(L)'
;IYKFVRGDFVSVDGLLQQVDAGGNEQVVGVNSADNIFCLKSSITLAYPQPGPVAWTPFDGLLTYFSCGPNGCWGVNSADNIYVSNVNPSTCSKTRWTQVPGSATLAEVGTDGSVFVVNSNGDVFQRTGITSSLPQGRDWVQIPFCLPVKHVSYDLGHLWVVFEIGLILDCQQ
;
A
#
# COMPACT_ATOMS: atom_id res chain seq x y z
N ILE A 1 9.58 -13.76 3.77
CA ILE A 1 8.98 -12.52 4.32
C ILE A 1 9.35 -12.46 5.81
N TYR A 2 9.37 -11.31 6.49
CA TYR A 2 9.68 -11.25 7.93
C TYR A 2 8.61 -10.47 8.70
N LYS A 3 8.31 -10.91 9.93
CA LYS A 3 7.43 -10.21 10.87
C LYS A 3 8.17 -9.99 12.19
N PHE A 4 8.14 -8.77 12.71
CA PHE A 4 8.71 -8.48 14.03
C PHE A 4 7.78 -8.98 15.14
N VAL A 5 8.25 -9.91 15.96
CA VAL A 5 7.49 -10.54 17.05
C VAL A 5 8.38 -10.63 18.28
N ARG A 6 7.96 -10.02 19.40
CA ARG A 6 8.65 -10.10 20.70
C ARG A 6 10.15 -9.74 20.66
N GLY A 7 10.51 -8.73 19.87
CA GLY A 7 11.89 -8.23 19.82
C GLY A 7 12.75 -8.80 18.70
N ASP A 8 12.23 -9.73 17.88
CA ASP A 8 13.00 -10.37 16.80
C ASP A 8 12.20 -10.47 15.49
N PHE A 9 12.90 -10.49 14.37
CA PHE A 9 12.31 -10.74 13.05
C PHE A 9 12.19 -12.25 12.81
N VAL A 10 10.95 -12.72 12.75
CA VAL A 10 10.63 -14.12 12.47
C VAL A 10 10.31 -14.27 10.99
N SER A 11 10.91 -15.27 10.34
CA SER A 11 10.61 -15.60 8.94
C SER A 11 9.18 -16.10 8.79
N VAL A 12 8.51 -15.61 7.75
CA VAL A 12 7.15 -15.98 7.35
C VAL A 12 7.21 -16.58 5.95
N ASP A 13 6.61 -17.75 5.80
CA ASP A 13 6.51 -18.47 4.54
C ASP A 13 5.84 -17.60 3.46
N GLY A 14 6.44 -17.59 2.28
CA GLY A 14 6.01 -16.79 1.13
C GLY A 14 7.14 -15.96 0.53
N LEU A 15 6.98 -15.64 -0.75
CA LEU A 15 7.93 -14.86 -1.54
C LEU A 15 7.24 -13.61 -2.06
N LEU A 16 7.46 -12.49 -1.39
CA LEU A 16 6.95 -11.18 -1.78
C LEU A 16 8.12 -10.21 -1.93
N GLN A 17 8.04 -9.32 -2.92
CA GLN A 17 9.00 -8.24 -3.14
C GLN A 17 8.60 -6.97 -2.38
N GLN A 18 7.30 -6.77 -2.14
CA GLN A 18 6.74 -5.67 -1.38
C GLN A 18 5.61 -6.20 -0.50
N VAL A 19 5.50 -5.65 0.71
CA VAL A 19 4.45 -5.95 1.69
C VAL A 19 3.98 -4.66 2.34
N ASP A 20 2.70 -4.60 2.68
CA ASP A 20 2.09 -3.51 3.43
C ASP A 20 1.25 -4.04 4.59
N ALA A 21 1.28 -3.30 5.71
CA ALA A 21 0.59 -3.59 6.96
C ALA A 21 -0.27 -2.41 7.45
N GLY A 22 -0.60 -1.43 6.59
CA GLY A 22 -1.48 -0.30 6.92
C GLY A 22 -2.96 -0.66 7.02
N GLY A 23 -3.33 -1.88 6.61
CA GLY A 23 -4.68 -2.40 6.67
C GLY A 23 -5.25 -2.56 8.09
N ASN A 24 -6.53 -2.93 8.18
CA ASN A 24 -7.18 -3.28 9.44
C ASN A 24 -6.81 -4.71 9.86
N GLU A 25 -5.55 -4.87 10.26
CA GLU A 25 -4.89 -6.10 10.72
C GLU A 25 -4.57 -7.11 9.61
N GLN A 26 -5.18 -7.03 8.43
CA GLN A 26 -4.71 -7.80 7.27
C GLN A 26 -3.38 -7.26 6.75
N VAL A 27 -2.58 -8.14 6.16
CA VAL A 27 -1.34 -7.79 5.45
C VAL A 27 -1.55 -8.06 3.97
N VAL A 28 -1.05 -7.18 3.11
CA VAL A 28 -1.08 -7.38 1.66
C VAL A 28 0.33 -7.29 1.08
N GLY A 29 0.50 -7.73 -0.16
CA GLY A 29 1.76 -7.57 -0.85
C GLY A 29 1.76 -8.20 -2.22
N VAL A 30 2.87 -8.04 -2.92
CA VAL A 30 3.08 -8.54 -4.27
C VAL A 30 4.40 -9.28 -4.41
N ASN A 31 4.47 -10.25 -5.32
CA ASN A 31 5.70 -10.99 -5.61
C ASN A 31 6.43 -10.44 -6.84
N SER A 32 7.59 -11.02 -7.17
CA SER A 32 8.43 -10.62 -8.31
C SER A 32 7.85 -10.95 -9.69
N ALA A 33 6.69 -11.61 -9.73
CA ALA A 33 5.92 -11.85 -10.94
C ALA A 33 4.60 -11.06 -10.91
N ASP A 34 4.57 -9.96 -10.13
CA ASP A 34 3.45 -9.03 -9.94
C ASP A 34 2.16 -9.67 -9.38
N ASN A 35 2.21 -10.91 -8.89
CA ASN A 35 1.02 -11.55 -8.31
C ASN A 35 0.70 -10.93 -6.96
N ILE A 36 -0.59 -10.76 -6.70
CA ILE A 36 -1.12 -10.01 -5.56
C ILE A 36 -1.60 -11.00 -4.49
N PHE A 37 -1.26 -10.73 -3.23
CA PHE A 37 -1.61 -11.58 -2.10
C PHE A 37 -2.16 -10.79 -0.92
N CYS A 38 -3.06 -11.43 -0.18
CA CYS A 38 -3.61 -10.96 1.09
C CYS A 38 -3.47 -12.04 2.16
N LEU A 39 -3.15 -11.62 3.37
CA LEU A 39 -3.11 -12.45 4.56
C LEU A 39 -4.14 -11.98 5.58
N LYS A 40 -5.05 -12.89 5.93
CA LYS A 40 -6.22 -12.61 6.78
C LYS A 40 -5.81 -12.15 8.19
N SER A 41 -6.63 -11.28 8.78
CA SER A 41 -6.41 -10.76 10.14
C SER A 41 -6.29 -11.86 11.22
N SER A 42 -7.06 -12.95 11.08
CA SER A 42 -6.99 -14.08 12.02
C SER A 42 -5.62 -14.78 12.02
N ILE A 43 -4.89 -14.75 10.91
CA ILE A 43 -3.55 -15.33 10.80
C ILE A 43 -2.50 -14.31 11.30
N THR A 44 -2.61 -13.05 10.87
CA THR A 44 -1.64 -12.00 11.24
C THR A 44 -1.62 -11.76 12.76
N LEU A 45 -2.78 -11.71 13.41
CA LEU A 45 -2.90 -11.52 14.87
C LEU A 45 -2.40 -12.72 15.66
N ALA A 46 -2.72 -13.93 15.20
CA ALA A 46 -2.40 -15.15 15.92
C ALA A 46 -0.93 -15.55 15.80
N TYR A 47 -0.18 -15.04 14.80
CA TYR A 47 1.15 -15.52 14.41
C TYR A 47 2.18 -15.46 15.56
N PRO A 48 2.44 -16.57 16.28
CA PRO A 48 3.24 -16.52 17.51
C PRO A 48 4.68 -16.98 17.29
N GLN A 49 5.00 -17.72 16.21
CA GLN A 49 6.30 -18.30 15.79
C GLN A 49 6.15 -18.99 14.40
N PRO A 50 7.23 -19.43 13.70
CA PRO A 50 7.17 -19.94 12.32
C PRO A 50 6.16 -21.08 12.12
N GLY A 51 5.38 -20.98 11.06
CA GLY A 51 4.43 -21.99 10.64
C GLY A 51 3.87 -21.66 9.25
N PRO A 52 3.27 -22.65 8.57
CA PRO A 52 2.77 -22.47 7.22
C PRO A 52 1.70 -21.38 7.19
N VAL A 53 1.89 -20.40 6.31
CA VAL A 53 0.99 -19.27 6.12
C VAL A 53 0.26 -19.41 4.79
N ALA A 54 -1.06 -19.41 4.84
CA ALA A 54 -1.92 -19.48 3.66
C ALA A 54 -2.22 -18.07 3.13
N TRP A 55 -1.38 -17.60 2.20
CA TRP A 55 -1.64 -16.39 1.44
C TRP A 55 -2.83 -16.60 0.49
N THR A 56 -3.76 -15.65 0.47
CA THR A 56 -4.91 -15.64 -0.44
C THR A 56 -4.53 -14.84 -1.69
N PRO A 57 -4.47 -15.46 -2.89
CA PRO A 57 -4.15 -14.74 -4.12
C PRO A 57 -5.34 -13.91 -4.61
N PHE A 58 -5.07 -12.77 -5.23
CA PHE A 58 -6.06 -11.98 -5.97
C PHE A 58 -5.82 -12.06 -7.47
N ASP A 59 -6.89 -11.88 -8.25
CA ASP A 59 -6.81 -11.61 -9.69
C ASP A 59 -6.18 -10.24 -9.95
N GLY A 60 -5.46 -10.12 -11.07
CA GLY A 60 -4.73 -8.92 -11.46
C GLY A 60 -3.22 -9.04 -11.23
N LEU A 61 -2.48 -8.01 -11.65
CA LEU A 61 -1.03 -7.91 -11.50
C LEU A 61 -0.67 -6.51 -11.01
N LEU A 62 0.08 -6.41 -9.92
CA LEU A 62 0.53 -5.15 -9.32
C LEU A 62 2.01 -5.26 -8.91
N THR A 63 2.73 -4.14 -9.00
CA THR A 63 4.11 -3.99 -8.53
C THR A 63 4.19 -3.37 -7.13
N TYR A 64 3.13 -2.69 -6.70
CA TYR A 64 2.97 -2.12 -5.36
C TYR A 64 1.52 -2.24 -4.88
N PHE A 65 1.31 -2.59 -3.61
CA PHE A 65 -0.02 -2.68 -3.03
C PHE A 65 -0.02 -2.27 -1.55
N SER A 66 -0.88 -1.31 -1.19
CA SER A 66 -1.00 -0.71 0.14
C SER A 66 -2.47 -0.60 0.54
N CYS A 67 -2.77 -0.79 1.82
CA CYS A 67 -4.14 -0.81 2.35
C CYS A 67 -4.32 0.19 3.49
N GLY A 68 -5.52 0.77 3.58
CA GLY A 68 -5.97 1.52 4.75
C GLY A 68 -7.47 1.33 5.00
N PRO A 69 -8.11 2.18 5.82
CA PRO A 69 -9.50 2.00 6.23
C PRO A 69 -10.52 2.19 5.08
N ASN A 70 -10.19 3.01 4.08
CA ASN A 70 -11.08 3.35 2.96
C ASN A 70 -10.80 2.55 1.68
N GLY A 71 -10.03 1.46 1.79
CA GLY A 71 -9.70 0.57 0.68
C GLY A 71 -8.20 0.40 0.50
N CYS A 72 -7.84 -0.41 -0.49
CA CYS A 72 -6.47 -0.71 -0.85
C CYS A 72 -6.15 -0.19 -2.25
N TRP A 73 -5.01 0.45 -2.38
CA TRP A 73 -4.51 1.07 -3.58
C TRP A 73 -3.27 0.33 -4.06
N GLY A 74 -3.13 0.21 -5.38
CA GLY A 74 -1.94 -0.36 -5.96
C GLY A 74 -1.70 0.12 -7.37
N VAL A 75 -0.48 -0.13 -7.84
CA VAL A 75 -0.06 0.21 -9.20
C VAL A 75 0.49 -1.02 -9.91
N ASN A 76 0.37 -1.07 -11.24
CA ASN A 76 0.94 -2.13 -12.05
C ASN A 76 2.24 -1.71 -12.76
N SER A 77 2.87 -2.65 -13.46
CA SER A 77 4.13 -2.42 -14.20
C SER A 77 4.01 -1.47 -15.41
N ALA A 78 2.80 -1.04 -15.76
CA ALA A 78 2.54 0.03 -16.73
C ALA A 78 2.12 1.34 -16.04
N ASP A 79 2.46 1.49 -14.75
CA ASP A 79 2.16 2.61 -13.87
C ASP A 79 0.66 2.95 -13.71
N ASN A 80 -0.25 2.03 -14.08
CA ASN A 80 -1.69 2.27 -13.91
C ASN A 80 -2.09 2.11 -12.46
N ILE A 81 -2.96 3.00 -11.97
CA ILE A 81 -3.40 3.06 -10.58
C ILE A 81 -4.75 2.35 -10.43
N TYR A 82 -4.90 1.51 -9.41
CA TYR A 82 -6.12 0.79 -9.10
C TYR A 82 -6.48 0.90 -7.63
N VAL A 83 -7.79 0.85 -7.34
CA VAL A 83 -8.34 0.74 -5.99
C VAL A 83 -9.31 -0.43 -5.89
N SER A 84 -9.31 -1.12 -4.74
CA SER A 84 -10.32 -2.11 -4.36
C SER A 84 -10.50 -2.18 -2.85
N ASN A 85 -11.71 -2.48 -2.39
CA ASN A 85 -11.99 -2.75 -0.99
C ASN A 85 -11.67 -4.21 -0.67
N VAL A 86 -10.81 -4.44 0.32
CA VAL A 86 -10.43 -5.77 0.81
C VAL A 86 -11.05 -6.00 2.17
N ASN A 87 -11.75 -7.12 2.34
CA ASN A 87 -12.25 -7.55 3.65
C ASN A 87 -11.10 -8.20 4.45
N PRO A 88 -10.75 -7.68 5.65
CA PRO A 88 -9.60 -8.16 6.41
C PRO A 88 -9.69 -9.62 6.85
N SER A 89 -10.90 -10.09 7.17
CA SER A 89 -11.11 -11.41 7.76
C SER A 89 -11.18 -12.52 6.70
N THR A 90 -11.71 -12.20 5.52
CA THR A 90 -11.89 -13.19 4.45
C THR A 90 -10.87 -13.06 3.33
N CYS A 91 -10.14 -11.94 3.23
CA CYS A 91 -9.41 -11.54 2.03
C CYS A 91 -10.31 -11.61 0.78
N SER A 92 -11.61 -11.33 0.88
CA SER A 92 -12.43 -11.10 -0.32
C SER A 92 -12.26 -9.64 -0.76
N LYS A 93 -12.26 -9.37 -2.07
CA LYS A 93 -12.18 -8.01 -2.59
C LYS A 93 -13.33 -7.64 -3.52
N THR A 94 -13.57 -6.34 -3.66
CA THR A 94 -14.38 -5.81 -4.77
C THR A 94 -13.63 -5.92 -6.11
N ARG A 95 -14.32 -5.59 -7.21
CA ARG A 95 -13.64 -5.43 -8.51
C ARG A 95 -12.64 -4.29 -8.43
N TRP A 96 -11.55 -4.42 -9.18
CA TRP A 96 -10.59 -3.33 -9.36
C TRP A 96 -11.24 -2.18 -10.09
N THR A 97 -11.08 -0.97 -9.56
CA THR A 97 -11.45 0.28 -10.24
C THR A 97 -10.16 0.97 -10.65
N GLN A 98 -9.96 1.19 -11.95
CA GLN A 98 -8.84 1.97 -12.44
C GLN A 98 -9.07 3.45 -12.12
N VAL A 99 -8.05 4.11 -11.57
CA VAL A 99 -8.07 5.54 -11.27
C VAL A 99 -7.18 6.25 -12.30
N PRO A 100 -7.67 7.30 -12.99
CA PRO A 100 -6.86 8.04 -13.96
C PRO A 100 -5.57 8.58 -13.34
N GLY A 101 -4.47 8.50 -14.07
CA GLY A 101 -3.15 8.92 -13.60
C GLY A 101 -2.09 7.84 -13.86
N SER A 102 -0.86 8.13 -13.48
CA SER A 102 0.28 7.22 -13.58
C SER A 102 1.14 7.36 -12.34
N ALA A 103 1.45 6.23 -11.68
CA ALA A 103 2.26 6.19 -10.47
C ALA A 103 3.09 4.90 -10.38
N THR A 104 4.26 4.99 -9.76
CA THR A 104 5.16 3.86 -9.48
C THR A 104 4.93 3.27 -8.09
N LEU A 105 4.25 4.00 -7.20
CA LEU A 105 3.76 3.51 -5.91
C LEU A 105 2.52 4.30 -5.46
N ALA A 106 1.74 3.67 -4.58
CA ALA A 106 0.60 4.30 -3.91
C ALA A 106 0.59 3.87 -2.44
N GLU A 107 0.48 4.83 -1.54
CA GLU A 107 0.49 4.62 -0.09
C GLU A 107 -0.77 5.16 0.56
N VAL A 108 -1.31 4.39 1.49
CA VAL A 108 -2.57 4.68 2.18
C VAL A 108 -2.28 4.88 3.68
N GLY A 109 -2.60 6.06 4.20
CA GLY A 109 -2.48 6.36 5.62
C GLY A 109 -3.59 5.74 6.46
N THR A 110 -3.39 5.69 7.78
CA THR A 110 -4.37 5.14 8.74
C THR A 110 -5.66 5.96 8.84
N ASP A 111 -5.66 7.21 8.37
CA ASP A 111 -6.84 8.07 8.22
C ASP A 111 -7.53 7.91 6.84
N GLY A 112 -6.97 7.07 5.97
CA GLY A 112 -7.45 6.82 4.61
C GLY A 112 -6.98 7.85 3.57
N SER A 113 -6.07 8.76 3.94
CA SER A 113 -5.37 9.62 2.98
C SER A 113 -4.53 8.77 2.02
N VAL A 114 -4.44 9.18 0.75
CA VAL A 114 -3.68 8.44 -0.26
C VAL A 114 -2.70 9.37 -0.95
N PHE A 115 -1.45 8.93 -1.03
CA PHE A 115 -0.38 9.61 -1.72
C PHE A 115 0.25 8.70 -2.77
N VAL A 116 0.67 9.27 -3.88
CA VAL A 116 1.34 8.55 -4.96
C VAL A 116 2.60 9.28 -5.38
N VAL A 117 3.56 8.52 -5.90
CA VAL A 117 4.76 9.04 -6.57
C VAL A 117 4.74 8.51 -8.00
N ASN A 118 4.99 9.37 -8.98
CA ASN A 118 5.11 8.96 -10.39
C ASN A 118 6.57 8.65 -10.77
N SER A 119 6.78 8.20 -12.01
CA SER A 119 8.13 7.86 -12.53
C SER A 119 9.06 9.06 -12.70
N ASN A 120 8.55 10.30 -12.63
CA ASN A 120 9.35 11.52 -12.59
C ASN A 120 9.74 11.93 -11.16
N GLY A 121 9.22 11.24 -10.14
CA GLY A 121 9.39 11.61 -8.74
C GLY A 121 8.49 12.74 -8.26
N ASP A 122 7.40 13.04 -8.99
CA ASP A 122 6.37 13.97 -8.55
C ASP A 122 5.43 13.31 -7.54
N VAL A 123 5.03 14.05 -6.51
CA VAL A 123 4.11 13.58 -5.46
C VAL A 123 2.71 14.15 -5.66
N PHE A 124 1.69 13.31 -5.51
CA PHE A 124 0.30 13.73 -5.55
C PHE A 124 -0.49 13.13 -4.38
N GLN A 125 -1.41 13.91 -3.83
CA GLN A 125 -2.42 13.47 -2.87
C GLN A 125 -3.75 13.23 -3.59
N ARG A 126 -4.43 12.13 -3.28
CA ARG A 126 -5.80 11.89 -3.75
C ARG A 126 -6.78 12.63 -2.85
N THR A 127 -7.72 13.36 -3.45
CA THR A 127 -8.74 14.12 -2.73
C THR A 127 -10.13 13.52 -2.92
N GLY A 128 -11.04 13.82 -1.98
CA GLY A 128 -12.45 13.42 -2.07
C GLY A 128 -12.71 11.93 -1.83
N ILE A 129 -11.78 11.21 -1.22
CA ILE A 129 -11.97 9.81 -0.79
C ILE A 129 -13.02 9.78 0.33
N THR A 130 -14.01 8.90 0.19
CA THR A 130 -14.99 8.59 1.23
C THR A 130 -15.29 7.10 1.22
N SER A 131 -15.96 6.59 2.24
CA SER A 131 -16.41 5.18 2.27
C SER A 131 -17.34 4.80 1.11
N SER A 132 -18.09 5.77 0.56
CA SER A 132 -18.95 5.58 -0.61
C SER A 132 -18.27 5.87 -1.96
N LEU A 133 -17.10 6.52 -1.94
CA LEU A 133 -16.30 6.87 -3.11
C LEU A 133 -14.82 6.57 -2.84
N PRO A 134 -14.44 5.28 -2.71
CA PRO A 134 -13.07 4.89 -2.33
C PRO A 134 -12.01 5.33 -3.36
N GLN A 135 -12.40 5.53 -4.62
CA GLN A 135 -11.53 6.04 -5.68
C GLN A 135 -11.26 7.55 -5.60
N GLY A 136 -11.94 8.29 -4.73
CA GLY A 136 -11.83 9.74 -4.64
C GLY A 136 -12.22 10.48 -5.92
N ARG A 137 -11.79 11.73 -6.06
CA ARG A 137 -12.15 12.62 -7.18
C ARG A 137 -10.93 13.06 -7.98
N ASP A 138 -10.02 13.77 -7.34
CA ASP A 138 -8.95 14.50 -8.03
C ASP A 138 -7.58 14.24 -7.39
N TRP A 139 -6.53 14.45 -8.19
CA TRP A 139 -5.15 14.48 -7.72
C TRP A 139 -4.72 15.92 -7.48
N VAL A 140 -4.10 16.20 -6.34
CA VAL A 140 -3.46 17.48 -6.04
C VAL A 140 -1.97 17.26 -5.93
N GLN A 141 -1.18 17.97 -6.75
CA GLN A 141 0.27 17.87 -6.71
C GLN A 141 0.82 18.55 -5.46
N ILE A 142 1.77 17.89 -4.80
CA ILE A 142 2.55 18.45 -3.69
C ILE A 142 3.93 18.79 -4.26
N PRO A 143 4.27 20.08 -4.40
CA PRO A 143 5.50 20.48 -5.07
C PRO A 143 6.71 20.18 -4.19
N PHE A 144 7.67 19.45 -4.75
CA PHE A 144 9.01 19.29 -4.20
C PHE A 144 10.05 19.75 -5.21
N CYS A 145 11.16 20.30 -4.73
CA CYS A 145 12.25 20.78 -5.61
C CYS A 145 13.18 19.65 -6.09
N LEU A 146 13.07 18.47 -5.51
CA LEU A 146 13.89 17.30 -5.81
C LEU A 146 12.99 16.10 -6.11
N PRO A 147 13.40 15.19 -7.03
CA PRO A 147 12.66 13.96 -7.30
C PRO A 147 12.50 13.12 -6.03
N VAL A 148 11.25 12.76 -5.74
CA VAL A 148 10.88 11.89 -4.63
C VAL A 148 10.95 10.45 -5.07
N LYS A 149 11.57 9.61 -4.24
CA LYS A 149 11.67 8.17 -4.45
C LYS A 149 10.53 7.41 -3.77
N HIS A 150 10.14 7.85 -2.57
CA HIS A 150 9.13 7.16 -1.75
C HIS A 150 8.43 8.15 -0.82
N VAL A 151 7.19 7.84 -0.45
CA VAL A 151 6.41 8.59 0.55
C VAL A 151 5.69 7.63 1.48
N SER A 152 5.41 8.04 2.70
CA SER A 152 4.40 7.40 3.56
C SER A 152 3.72 8.48 4.38
N TYR A 153 2.49 8.23 4.83
CA TYR A 153 1.72 9.21 5.57
C TYR A 153 1.03 8.56 6.77
N ASP A 154 1.16 9.19 7.94
CA ASP A 154 0.44 8.77 9.14
C ASP A 154 0.23 9.96 10.09
N LEU A 155 -0.94 10.02 10.73
CA LEU A 155 -1.26 10.98 11.79
C LEU A 155 -0.87 12.46 11.51
N GLY A 156 -1.08 12.94 10.29
CA GLY A 156 -0.77 14.33 9.90
C GLY A 156 0.68 14.55 9.43
N HIS A 157 1.50 13.50 9.37
CA HIS A 157 2.88 13.55 8.94
C HIS A 157 3.06 12.87 7.58
N LEU A 158 3.51 13.63 6.58
CA LEU A 158 3.98 13.10 5.31
C LEU A 158 5.51 12.92 5.38
N TRP A 159 5.94 11.66 5.39
CA TRP A 159 7.34 11.27 5.32
C TRP A 159 7.76 11.10 3.86
N VAL A 160 8.86 11.72 3.48
CA VAL A 160 9.34 11.77 2.09
C VAL A 160 10.79 11.31 2.03
N VAL A 161 11.09 10.38 1.12
CA VAL A 161 12.46 9.97 0.79
C VAL A 161 12.76 10.46 -0.62
N PHE A 162 13.77 11.32 -0.76
CA PHE A 162 14.23 11.79 -2.07
C PHE A 162 15.16 10.76 -2.74
N GLU A 163 15.33 10.85 -4.06
CA GLU A 163 16.26 9.98 -4.81
C GLU A 163 17.71 10.09 -4.31
N ILE A 164 18.08 11.26 -3.78
CA ILE A 164 19.40 11.51 -3.18
C ILE A 164 19.54 10.95 -1.75
N GLY A 165 18.51 10.31 -1.20
CA GLY A 165 18.50 9.67 0.12
C GLY A 165 18.18 10.60 1.30
N LEU A 166 17.89 11.88 1.04
CA LEU A 166 17.38 12.78 2.09
C LEU A 166 15.98 12.35 2.53
N ILE A 167 15.72 12.48 3.83
CA ILE A 167 14.42 12.22 4.45
C ILE A 167 13.85 13.55 4.93
N LEU A 168 12.58 13.81 4.62
CA LEU A 168 11.84 14.98 5.09
C LEU A 168 10.56 14.54 5.80
N ASP A 169 10.23 15.24 6.88
CA ASP A 169 8.97 15.13 7.61
C ASP A 169 8.19 16.44 7.41
N CYS A 170 6.99 16.33 6.84
CA CYS A 170 6.09 17.44 6.59
C CYS A 170 4.82 17.29 7.43
N GLN A 171 4.55 18.24 8.32
CA GLN A 171 3.27 18.32 9.05
C GLN A 171 2.21 19.01 8.19
N GLN A 172 1.05 18.37 8.03
CA GLN A 172 -0.17 18.95 7.44
C GLN A 172 -1.18 19.39 8.50
#